data_AF-A0A7Y2F9U0-F1
#
_entry.id   AF-A0A7Y2F9U0-F1
#
_cell.length_a   1.000
_cell.length_b   1.000
_cell.length_c   1.000
_cell.angle_alpha   90.00
_cell.angle_beta   90.00
_cell.angle_gamma   90.00
#
_symmetry.space_group_name_H-M   'P 1'
#
loop_
_entity.id
_entity.type
_entity.pdbx_description
1 polymer ?
#
loop_
_entity_poly.entity_id
_entity_poly.type
_entity_poly.pdbx_seq_one_letter_code
_entity_poly.pdbx_strand_id
1 'polypeptide(L)'
;MRPVVSFTEDASDKNSDQAVLPQVVIDGSLEDLAGRDRIWFLHPDSGLKQLRIVDATVNGDRTTVTVNDTLGNFGDEWLAVPLERRQRMSIPSALGLVLGIALLLGMLHGWLITRLKLQPFVVTLCGLLFYRGFSRWMVDDQTMGFADEFDNSLRLLGTGKLPIWQAADGSDSFGIPYPFFVLLVIAILAIIFLNKTVWGRYLLALGRNEEAARYSGINTQRMTLVAYVISAVLAAVGGMLFALDSNSIAPSSFGNFYELYAIAAAVLGGCSLRGGEGGIVGVVIGTAVMQTLYNLIVLMKISDKLEFAIIGAVILLGVIADELVKRWAAQRRAVARAREASLEAKTPPSTP
;
A
#
# COMPACT_ATOMS: atom_id res chain seq x y z
N MET A 1 -19.73 -1.87 39.56
CA MET A 1 -21.19 -1.77 39.41
C MET A 1 -21.59 -2.57 38.19
N ARG A 2 -22.66 -3.36 38.26
CA ARG A 2 -23.28 -3.92 37.05
C ARG A 2 -23.85 -2.72 36.29
N PRO A 3 -23.48 -2.45 35.02
CA PRO A 3 -24.14 -1.40 34.27
C PRO A 3 -25.60 -1.82 34.12
N VAL A 4 -26.49 -1.21 34.90
CA VAL A 4 -27.93 -1.41 34.75
C VAL A 4 -28.33 -0.56 33.57
N VAL A 5 -28.84 -1.22 32.54
CA VAL A 5 -29.35 -0.54 31.36
C VAL A 5 -30.79 -0.13 31.68
N SER A 6 -31.07 1.16 31.73
CA SER A 6 -32.44 1.66 31.82
C SER A 6 -32.83 2.30 30.48
N PHE A 7 -34.04 2.00 30.01
CA PHE A 7 -34.52 2.46 28.70
C PHE A 7 -35.63 3.48 28.90
N THR A 8 -35.49 4.66 28.32
CA THR A 8 -36.56 5.65 28.20
C THR A 8 -37.08 5.65 26.78
N GLU A 9 -38.21 4.98 26.57
CA GLU A 9 -39.01 5.13 25.35
C GLU A 9 -39.82 6.41 25.50
N ASP A 10 -39.27 7.56 25.08
CA ASP A 10 -40.01 8.83 25.11
C ASP A 10 -41.01 8.86 23.96
N ALA A 11 -42.11 8.11 24.14
CA ALA A 11 -43.26 8.07 23.26
C ALA A 11 -44.11 9.34 23.46
N SER A 12 -43.63 10.51 23.04
CA SER A 12 -44.44 11.74 23.09
C SER A 12 -43.92 12.88 22.19
N ASP A 13 -43.84 12.66 20.88
CA ASP A 13 -44.28 13.72 19.95
C ASP A 13 -44.77 13.13 18.62
N LYS A 14 -46.10 13.12 18.43
CA LYS A 14 -46.77 12.52 17.26
C LYS A 14 -46.79 13.45 16.03
N ASN A 15 -45.84 14.39 15.90
CA ASN A 15 -45.95 15.43 14.87
C ASN A 15 -44.66 15.83 14.14
N SER A 16 -43.64 14.99 14.11
CA SER A 16 -42.47 15.20 13.24
C SER A 16 -42.09 13.91 12.52
N ASP A 17 -41.93 13.98 11.21
CA ASP A 17 -41.58 12.90 10.26
C ASP A 17 -40.11 12.42 10.43
N GLN A 18 -39.60 12.39 11.67
CA GLN A 18 -38.25 11.96 12.03
C GLN A 18 -38.35 10.70 12.88
N ALA A 19 -37.77 9.60 12.41
CA ALA A 19 -37.67 8.36 13.17
C ALA A 19 -36.82 8.62 14.44
N VAL A 20 -37.48 8.63 15.60
CA VAL A 20 -36.80 8.75 16.91
C VAL A 20 -36.05 7.46 17.17
N LEU A 21 -34.72 7.55 17.20
CA LEU A 21 -33.85 6.41 17.44
C LEU A 21 -33.90 5.99 18.92
N PRO A 22 -33.88 4.67 19.23
CA PRO A 22 -33.93 4.18 20.61
C PRO A 22 -32.70 4.64 21.42
N GLN A 23 -32.94 5.07 22.66
CA GLN A 23 -31.91 5.51 23.61
C GLN A 23 -31.70 4.48 24.72
N VAL A 24 -30.43 4.20 24.99
CA VAL A 24 -29.98 3.22 25.97
C VAL A 24 -29.20 3.95 27.06
N VAL A 25 -29.69 3.97 28.30
CA VAL A 25 -28.98 4.61 29.42
C VAL A 25 -28.12 3.58 30.13
N ILE A 26 -26.81 3.80 30.13
CA ILE A 26 -25.83 2.96 30.81
C ILE A 26 -25.45 3.66 32.12
N ASP A 27 -25.62 2.96 33.26
CA ASP A 27 -25.11 3.43 34.55
C ASP A 27 -23.56 3.41 34.56
N GLY A 28 -22.97 4.60 34.72
CA GLY A 28 -21.53 4.88 34.68
C GLY A 28 -21.20 6.04 33.72
N SER A 29 -20.34 6.96 34.18
CA SER A 29 -19.76 8.02 33.32
C SER A 29 -18.76 7.42 32.32
N LEU A 30 -19.18 7.30 31.06
CA LEU A 30 -18.33 6.89 29.94
C LEU A 30 -18.01 8.13 29.10
N GLU A 31 -17.19 9.03 29.68
CA GLU A 31 -16.86 10.37 29.16
C GLU A 31 -16.27 10.38 27.74
N ASP A 32 -15.76 9.25 27.27
CA ASP A 32 -15.06 9.12 25.98
C ASP A 32 -15.89 8.45 24.87
N LEU A 33 -17.17 8.12 25.12
CA LEU A 33 -18.03 7.53 24.10
C LEU A 33 -18.41 8.57 23.03
N ALA A 34 -18.15 8.23 21.77
CA ALA A 34 -18.62 8.99 20.63
C ALA A 34 -19.45 8.10 19.70
N GLY A 35 -20.18 8.68 18.74
CA GLY A 35 -20.97 7.96 17.71
C GLY A 35 -20.18 7.01 16.78
N ARG A 36 -18.92 6.72 17.12
CA ARG A 36 -17.98 5.80 16.46
C ARG A 36 -17.78 4.49 17.24
N ASP A 37 -18.15 4.45 18.52
CA ASP A 37 -17.94 3.29 19.36
C ASP A 37 -19.02 2.23 19.11
N ARG A 38 -18.66 0.97 19.35
CA ARG A 38 -19.60 -0.16 19.22
C ARG A 38 -19.76 -0.79 20.59
N ILE A 39 -21.01 -0.97 21.01
CA ILE A 39 -21.34 -1.62 22.28
C ILE A 39 -21.80 -3.03 21.97
N TRP A 40 -21.21 -3.98 22.68
CA TRP A 40 -21.72 -5.35 22.69
C TRP A 40 -22.79 -5.45 23.75
N PHE A 41 -23.95 -5.91 23.33
CA PHE A 41 -25.09 -6.22 24.18
C PHE A 41 -25.16 -7.73 24.34
N LEU A 42 -25.02 -8.22 25.56
CA LEU A 42 -25.13 -9.62 25.91
C LEU A 42 -26.51 -9.85 26.53
N HIS A 43 -27.33 -10.70 25.91
CA HIS A 43 -28.56 -11.20 26.50
C HIS A 43 -28.37 -12.66 26.94
N PRO A 44 -28.92 -13.08 28.10
CA PRO A 44 -28.83 -14.46 28.58
C PRO A 44 -29.34 -15.49 27.55
N ASP A 45 -30.42 -15.17 26.84
CA ASP A 45 -31.08 -16.11 25.92
C ASP A 45 -30.77 -15.86 24.42
N SER A 46 -30.44 -14.62 24.03
CA SER A 46 -30.25 -14.26 22.61
C SER A 46 -28.79 -14.12 22.18
N GLY A 47 -27.85 -14.34 23.10
CA GLY A 47 -26.42 -14.28 22.86
C GLY A 47 -25.87 -12.85 22.68
N LEU A 48 -24.66 -12.76 22.11
CA LEU A 48 -23.95 -11.51 21.84
C LEU A 48 -24.50 -10.83 20.59
N LYS A 49 -24.96 -9.59 20.72
CA LYS A 49 -25.33 -8.72 19.61
C LYS A 49 -24.52 -7.44 19.63
N GLN A 50 -24.03 -7.03 18.46
CA GLN A 50 -23.22 -5.83 18.31
C GLN A 50 -24.06 -4.70 17.74
N LEU A 51 -24.11 -3.57 18.43
CA LEU A 51 -24.86 -2.39 18.00
C LEU A 51 -23.93 -1.21 17.76
N ARG A 52 -24.28 -0.42 16.73
CA ARG A 52 -23.57 0.81 16.38
C ARG A 52 -24.23 1.99 17.09
N ILE A 53 -23.43 2.76 17.82
CA ILE A 53 -23.85 4.00 18.45
C ILE A 53 -23.97 5.08 17.37
N VAL A 54 -25.04 5.88 17.43
CA VAL A 54 -25.27 7.07 16.61
C VAL A 54 -24.81 8.31 17.36
N ASP A 55 -25.12 8.38 18.65
CA ASP A 55 -24.73 9.48 19.53
C ASP A 55 -24.61 9.00 20.97
N ALA A 56 -23.76 9.64 21.78
CA ALA A 56 -23.60 9.33 23.20
C ALA A 56 -23.51 10.63 23.99
N THR A 57 -24.48 10.87 24.86
CA THR A 57 -24.53 12.04 25.74
C THR A 57 -24.30 11.60 27.17
N VAL A 58 -23.27 12.15 27.81
CA VAL A 58 -22.95 11.89 29.22
C VAL A 58 -23.63 12.96 30.07
N ASN A 59 -24.48 12.53 31.01
CA ASN A 59 -25.21 13.41 31.90
C ASN A 59 -24.98 12.98 33.35
N GLY A 60 -23.90 13.48 33.95
CA GLY A 60 -23.46 13.08 35.29
C GLY A 60 -22.88 11.66 35.30
N ASP A 61 -23.44 10.76 36.12
CA ASP A 61 -22.99 9.36 36.25
C ASP A 61 -23.74 8.40 35.31
N ARG A 62 -24.42 8.94 34.29
CA ARG A 62 -25.22 8.17 33.32
C ARG A 62 -24.85 8.56 31.91
N THR A 63 -24.64 7.56 31.06
CA THR A 63 -24.34 7.76 29.65
C THR A 63 -25.52 7.28 28.80
N THR A 64 -26.19 8.21 28.12
CA THR A 64 -27.29 7.92 27.20
C THR A 64 -26.74 7.71 25.80
N VAL A 65 -26.95 6.52 25.25
CA VAL A 65 -26.42 6.08 23.95
C VAL A 65 -27.59 5.88 22.99
N THR A 66 -27.61 6.64 21.89
CA THR A 66 -28.58 6.50 20.80
C THR A 66 -28.09 5.44 19.81
N VAL A 67 -28.93 4.47 19.44
CA VAL A 67 -28.54 3.34 18.59
C VAL A 67 -29.33 3.33 17.29
N ASN A 68 -28.68 2.93 16.17
CA ASN A 68 -29.28 2.97 14.82
C ASN A 68 -30.24 1.81 14.50
N ASP A 69 -30.46 0.87 15.43
CA ASP A 69 -31.14 -0.39 15.16
C ASP A 69 -32.02 -0.81 16.34
N THR A 70 -33.21 -1.34 16.04
CA THR A 70 -34.19 -1.78 17.03
C THR A 70 -34.05 -3.28 17.23
N LEU A 71 -33.23 -3.73 18.18
CA LEU A 71 -33.18 -5.16 18.56
C LEU A 71 -34.38 -5.55 19.45
N GLY A 72 -35.58 -5.59 18.88
CA GLY A 72 -36.75 -6.17 19.55
C GLY A 72 -37.02 -5.65 20.97
N ASN A 73 -37.65 -6.47 21.80
CA ASN A 73 -38.08 -6.12 23.15
C ASN A 73 -36.88 -6.21 24.12
N PHE A 74 -36.33 -5.06 24.51
CA PHE A 74 -35.26 -4.99 25.51
C PHE A 74 -35.83 -4.98 26.94
N GLY A 75 -35.23 -5.75 27.84
CA GLY A 75 -35.54 -5.76 29.28
C GLY A 75 -34.29 -5.50 30.15
N ASP A 76 -34.43 -5.53 31.47
CA ASP A 76 -33.36 -5.24 32.45
C ASP A 76 -32.20 -6.26 32.44
N GLU A 77 -32.29 -7.32 31.64
CA GLU A 77 -31.34 -8.44 31.59
C GLU A 77 -30.18 -8.24 30.60
N TRP A 78 -30.22 -7.17 29.80
CA TRP A 78 -29.17 -6.88 28.83
C TRP A 78 -27.93 -6.28 29.50
N LEU A 79 -26.79 -6.94 29.36
CA LEU A 79 -25.50 -6.42 29.81
C LEU A 79 -24.80 -5.69 28.66
N ALA A 80 -24.59 -4.39 28.80
CA ALA A 80 -23.79 -3.59 27.88
C ALA A 80 -22.30 -3.64 28.26
N VAL A 81 -21.44 -4.05 27.32
CA VAL A 81 -19.97 -3.97 27.47
C VAL A 81 -19.44 -2.98 26.44
N PRO A 82 -19.05 -1.76 26.84
CA PRO A 82 -18.42 -0.81 25.94
C PRO A 82 -17.00 -1.29 25.60
N LEU A 83 -16.72 -1.54 24.33
CA LEU A 83 -15.34 -1.66 23.85
C LEU A 83 -14.90 -0.27 23.39
N GLU A 84 -14.25 0.48 24.27
CA GLU A 84 -13.53 1.70 23.90
C GLU A 84 -12.44 1.34 22.87
N ARG A 85 -12.64 1.67 21.59
CA ARG A 85 -11.51 1.80 20.65
C ARG A 85 -11.03 3.24 20.71
N ARG A 86 -10.19 3.51 21.71
CA ARG A 86 -9.44 4.78 21.75
C ARG A 86 -8.62 4.91 20.48
N GLN A 87 -8.92 5.93 19.69
CA GLN A 87 -8.06 6.44 18.64
C GLN A 87 -6.75 6.91 19.29
N ARG A 88 -5.73 6.05 19.33
CA ARG A 88 -4.54 6.31 20.17
C ARG A 88 -3.63 7.42 19.62
N MET A 89 -3.75 7.79 18.34
CA MET A 89 -2.84 8.72 17.66
C MET A 89 -3.56 9.53 16.56
N SER A 90 -3.14 10.78 16.34
CA SER A 90 -3.67 11.62 15.25
C SER A 90 -3.19 11.12 13.88
N ILE A 91 -3.99 11.33 12.83
CA ILE A 91 -3.68 10.87 11.46
C ILE A 91 -2.27 11.29 10.98
N PRO A 92 -1.85 12.56 11.11
CA PRO A 92 -0.52 12.97 10.66
C PRO A 92 0.60 12.31 11.45
N SER A 93 0.39 12.07 12.76
CA SER A 93 1.36 11.39 13.60
C SER A 93 1.53 9.92 13.22
N ALA A 94 0.45 9.23 12.86
CA ALA A 94 0.49 7.85 12.40
C ALA A 94 1.22 7.74 11.05
N LEU A 95 0.90 8.60 10.08
CA LEU A 95 1.61 8.63 8.79
C LEU A 95 3.10 8.96 8.97
N GLY A 96 3.40 9.94 9.83
CA GLY A 96 4.78 10.29 10.18
C GLY A 96 5.53 9.14 10.83
N LEU A 97 4.88 8.38 11.72
CA LEU A 97 5.45 7.20 12.35
C LEU A 97 5.79 6.12 11.32
N VAL A 98 4.86 5.80 10.40
CA VAL A 98 5.08 4.78 9.37
C VAL A 98 6.25 5.16 8.46
N LEU A 99 6.29 6.41 7.98
CA LEU A 99 7.41 6.91 7.16
C LEU A 99 8.72 6.95 7.95
N GLY A 100 8.68 7.32 9.22
CA GLY A 100 9.84 7.32 10.12
C GLY A 100 10.42 5.92 10.32
N ILE A 101 9.56 4.93 10.59
CA ILE A 101 9.97 3.52 10.68
C ILE A 101 10.57 3.07 9.35
N ALA A 102 9.91 3.32 8.23
CA ALA A 102 10.42 2.93 6.91
C ALA A 102 11.81 3.52 6.61
N LEU A 103 12.02 4.79 6.94
CA LEU A 103 13.32 5.45 6.80
C LEU A 103 14.38 4.79 7.68
N LEU A 104 14.06 4.49 8.94
CA LEU A 104 14.98 3.79 9.85
C LEU A 104 15.32 2.38 9.37
N LEU A 105 14.34 1.62 8.88
CA LEU A 105 14.56 0.28 8.34
C LEU A 105 15.43 0.32 7.07
N GLY A 106 15.19 1.29 6.17
CA GLY A 106 16.01 1.51 4.98
C GLY A 106 17.45 1.91 5.33
N MET A 107 17.63 2.78 6.34
CA MET A 107 18.96 3.14 6.85
C MET A 107 19.66 1.94 7.48
N LEU A 108 18.95 1.12 8.26
CA LEU A 108 19.48 -0.10 8.86
C LEU A 108 19.95 -1.09 7.79
N HIS A 109 19.10 -1.35 6.78
CA HIS A 109 19.45 -2.22 5.66
C HIS A 109 20.68 -1.71 4.91
N GLY A 110 20.67 -0.44 4.51
CA GLY A 110 21.79 0.19 3.83
C GLY A 110 23.07 0.17 4.66
N TRP A 111 22.98 0.40 5.97
CA TRP A 111 24.10 0.37 6.89
C TRP A 111 24.69 -1.04 7.04
N LEU A 112 23.85 -2.06 7.25
CA LEU A 112 24.29 -3.46 7.33
C LEU A 112 25.03 -3.89 6.06
N ILE A 113 24.48 -3.56 4.88
CA ILE A 113 25.07 -3.92 3.60
C ILE A 113 26.39 -3.20 3.37
N THR A 114 26.47 -1.90 3.69
CA THR A 114 27.64 -1.07 3.35
C THR A 114 28.77 -1.16 4.36
N ARG A 115 28.46 -1.24 5.67
CA ARG A 115 29.47 -1.28 6.75
C ARG A 115 29.91 -2.69 7.09
N LEU A 116 28.97 -3.63 7.21
CA LEU A 116 29.29 -5.03 7.53
C LEU A 116 29.59 -5.84 6.27
N LYS A 117 29.46 -5.25 5.07
CA LYS A 117 29.72 -5.90 3.77
C LYS A 117 28.91 -7.20 3.59
N LEU A 118 27.71 -7.22 4.16
CA LEU A 118 26.80 -8.35 4.02
C LEU A 118 26.19 -8.37 2.63
N GLN A 119 25.93 -9.57 2.10
CA GLN A 119 25.27 -9.72 0.82
C GLN A 119 23.84 -9.15 0.89
N PRO A 120 23.45 -8.24 -0.02
CA PRO A 120 22.14 -7.60 -0.05
C PRO A 120 20.94 -8.54 0.13
N PHE A 121 20.97 -9.66 -0.59
CA PHE A 121 19.91 -10.66 -0.57
C PHE A 121 19.65 -11.23 0.82
N VAL A 122 20.71 -11.51 1.59
CA VAL A 122 20.60 -12.07 2.94
C VAL A 122 19.94 -11.06 3.88
N VAL A 123 20.35 -9.79 3.81
CA VAL A 123 19.79 -8.73 4.66
C VAL A 123 18.30 -8.55 4.39
N THR A 124 17.90 -8.49 3.12
CA THR A 124 16.48 -8.33 2.75
C THR A 124 15.63 -9.55 3.03
N LEU A 125 16.18 -10.77 2.84
CA LEU A 125 15.46 -12.02 3.13
C LEU A 125 15.24 -12.19 4.64
N CYS A 126 16.27 -11.97 5.45
CA CYS A 126 16.14 -11.96 6.91
C CYS A 126 15.19 -10.84 7.36
N GLY A 127 15.27 -9.66 6.75
CA GLY A 127 14.36 -8.55 6.98
C GLY A 127 12.89 -8.93 6.74
N LEU A 128 12.58 -9.53 5.59
CA LEU A 128 11.25 -10.02 5.26
C LEU A 128 10.69 -10.95 6.35
N LEU A 129 11.47 -11.97 6.74
CA LEU A 129 11.05 -12.95 7.75
C LEU A 129 10.88 -12.30 9.13
N PHE A 130 11.81 -11.42 9.52
CA PHE A 130 11.77 -10.73 10.80
C PHE A 130 10.59 -9.76 10.90
N TYR A 131 10.40 -8.88 9.91
CA TYR A 131 9.31 -7.89 9.93
C TYR A 131 7.94 -8.55 9.85
N ARG A 132 7.81 -9.63 9.07
CA ARG A 132 6.57 -10.41 9.02
C ARG A 132 6.32 -11.14 10.35
N GLY A 133 7.32 -11.79 10.93
CA GLY A 133 7.18 -12.43 12.24
C GLY A 133 6.85 -11.43 13.36
N PHE A 134 7.50 -10.27 13.35
CA PHE A 134 7.28 -9.21 14.33
C PHE A 134 5.87 -8.61 14.22
N SER A 135 5.41 -8.29 13.01
CA SER A 135 4.04 -7.79 12.80
C SER A 135 2.97 -8.80 13.18
N ARG A 136 3.19 -10.09 12.94
CA ARG A 136 2.32 -11.18 13.39
C ARG A 136 2.25 -11.30 14.91
N TRP A 137 3.41 -11.24 15.58
CA TRP A 137 3.50 -11.27 17.03
C TRP A 137 2.83 -10.07 17.70
N MET A 138 3.02 -8.85 17.16
CA MET A 138 2.42 -7.64 17.72
C MET A 138 0.88 -7.64 17.74
N VAL A 139 0.27 -8.45 16.87
CA VAL A 139 -1.17 -8.43 16.60
C VAL A 139 -1.79 -9.82 16.86
N ASP A 140 -1.03 -10.76 17.43
CA ASP A 140 -1.47 -12.14 17.69
C ASP A 140 -2.15 -12.80 16.48
N ASP A 141 -1.56 -12.61 15.29
CA ASP A 141 -2.08 -13.08 13.99
C ASP A 141 -3.50 -12.60 13.61
N GLN A 142 -4.04 -11.61 14.33
CA GLN A 142 -5.36 -11.07 14.05
C GLN A 142 -5.36 -10.13 12.84
N THR A 143 -6.47 -10.13 12.12
CA THR A 143 -6.70 -9.15 11.04
C THR A 143 -7.10 -7.81 11.66
N MET A 144 -6.33 -6.77 11.36
CA MET A 144 -6.60 -5.41 11.82
C MET A 144 -7.18 -4.59 10.68
N GLY A 145 -8.23 -3.83 10.93
CA GLY A 145 -8.86 -2.99 9.92
C GLY A 145 -9.36 -1.68 10.51
N PHE A 146 -9.62 -0.73 9.61
CA PHE A 146 -10.01 0.63 9.96
C PHE A 146 -11.53 0.80 10.11
N ALA A 147 -12.32 -0.24 9.77
CA ALA A 147 -13.77 -0.22 9.77
C ALA A 147 -14.32 1.02 9.03
N ASP A 148 -15.22 1.79 9.65
CA ASP A 148 -15.83 2.99 9.07
C ASP A 148 -15.13 4.29 9.54
N GLU A 149 -14.04 4.18 10.31
CA GLU A 149 -13.45 5.30 11.06
C GLU A 149 -12.84 6.39 10.16
N PHE A 150 -12.38 6.02 8.97
CA PHE A 150 -11.71 6.94 8.04
C PHE A 150 -12.34 7.01 6.65
N ASP A 151 -13.61 6.61 6.52
CA ASP A 151 -14.29 6.49 5.23
C ASP A 151 -14.29 7.82 4.45
N ASN A 152 -14.48 8.93 5.16
CA ASN A 152 -14.54 10.29 4.59
C ASN A 152 -13.20 11.06 4.65
N SER A 153 -12.10 10.44 5.08
CA SER A 153 -10.80 11.12 5.21
C SER A 153 -9.67 10.36 4.53
N LEU A 154 -8.90 9.55 5.28
CA LEU A 154 -7.75 8.80 4.74
C LEU A 154 -8.17 7.79 3.67
N ARG A 155 -9.33 7.13 3.83
CA ARG A 155 -9.74 6.07 2.92
C ARG A 155 -10.02 6.60 1.52
N LEU A 156 -10.42 7.87 1.39
CA LEU A 156 -10.54 8.53 0.09
C LEU A 156 -9.23 8.46 -0.71
N LEU A 157 -8.05 8.54 -0.08
CA LEU A 157 -6.78 8.40 -0.81
C LEU A 157 -6.58 7.01 -1.44
N GLY A 158 -7.18 5.97 -0.85
CA GLY A 158 -7.15 4.60 -1.36
C GLY A 158 -8.28 4.31 -2.36
N THR A 159 -9.52 4.65 -2.01
CA THR A 159 -10.73 4.24 -2.75
C THR A 159 -11.39 5.37 -3.55
N GLY A 160 -11.04 6.62 -3.28
CA GLY A 160 -11.62 7.79 -3.91
C GLY A 160 -11.30 7.89 -5.40
N LYS A 161 -12.21 8.50 -6.15
CA LYS A 161 -12.10 8.67 -7.61
C LYS A 161 -12.38 10.11 -7.98
N LEU A 162 -11.58 10.65 -8.89
CA LEU A 162 -11.88 11.92 -9.55
C LEU A 162 -12.89 11.65 -10.67
N PRO A 163 -14.16 12.05 -10.57
CA PRO A 163 -15.13 11.83 -11.64
C PRO A 163 -14.75 12.67 -12.86
N ILE A 164 -14.56 12.03 -14.00
CA ILE A 164 -14.34 12.68 -15.30
C ILE A 164 -15.67 12.85 -16.02
N TRP A 165 -16.49 11.82 -15.94
CA TRP A 165 -17.81 11.80 -16.54
C TRP A 165 -18.76 11.08 -15.59
N GLN A 166 -19.92 11.68 -15.38
CA GLN A 166 -20.99 11.10 -14.59
C GLN A 166 -22.27 11.21 -15.40
N ALA A 167 -22.95 10.09 -15.62
CA ALA A 167 -24.28 10.07 -16.22
C ALA A 167 -25.22 10.96 -15.40
N ALA A 168 -26.13 11.67 -16.07
CA ALA A 168 -27.08 12.59 -15.40
C ALA A 168 -28.00 11.89 -14.38
N ASP A 169 -28.15 10.57 -14.51
CA ASP A 169 -28.92 9.69 -13.62
C ASP A 169 -28.07 9.13 -12.44
N GLY A 170 -26.78 9.46 -12.36
CA GLY A 170 -25.88 9.02 -11.29
C GLY A 170 -25.49 7.53 -11.32
N SER A 171 -26.05 6.75 -12.24
CA SER A 171 -25.88 5.29 -12.36
C SER A 171 -24.50 4.86 -12.87
N ASP A 172 -23.92 5.62 -13.80
CA ASP A 172 -22.56 5.39 -14.30
C ASP A 172 -21.65 6.59 -14.03
N SER A 173 -20.53 6.34 -13.35
CA SER A 173 -19.46 7.32 -13.18
C SER A 173 -18.14 6.72 -13.63
N PHE A 174 -17.50 7.40 -14.58
CA PHE A 174 -16.12 7.11 -14.97
C PHE A 174 -15.22 8.11 -14.26
N GLY A 175 -14.31 7.59 -13.43
CA GLY A 175 -13.37 8.42 -12.69
C GLY A 175 -12.01 7.77 -12.52
N ILE A 176 -10.98 8.60 -12.41
CA ILE A 176 -9.61 8.14 -12.18
C ILE A 176 -9.40 7.97 -10.67
N PRO A 177 -8.97 6.78 -10.20
CA PRO A 177 -8.67 6.55 -8.78
C PRO A 177 -7.58 7.48 -8.25
N TYR A 178 -7.71 7.97 -7.02
CA TYR A 178 -6.69 8.81 -6.37
C TYR A 178 -5.30 8.16 -6.27
N PRO A 179 -5.14 6.85 -6.04
CA PRO A 179 -3.83 6.19 -6.08
C PRO A 179 -3.06 6.40 -7.39
N PHE A 180 -3.76 6.59 -8.52
CA PHE A 180 -3.12 6.89 -9.80
C PHE A 180 -2.38 8.23 -9.78
N PHE A 181 -2.96 9.27 -9.15
CA PHE A 181 -2.31 10.57 -9.05
C PHE A 181 -1.08 10.51 -8.13
N VAL A 182 -1.15 9.72 -7.05
CA VAL A 182 0.02 9.49 -6.18
C VAL A 182 1.13 8.80 -6.96
N LEU A 183 0.81 7.76 -7.73
CA LEU A 183 1.76 7.09 -8.62
C LEU A 183 2.36 8.07 -9.64
N LEU A 184 1.55 8.92 -10.26
CA LEU A 184 1.99 9.91 -11.24
C LEU A 184 3.00 10.89 -10.64
N VAL A 185 2.70 11.44 -9.46
CA VAL A 185 3.61 12.35 -8.74
C VAL A 185 4.93 11.64 -8.42
N ILE A 186 4.88 10.42 -7.88
CA ILE A 186 6.07 9.62 -7.57
C ILE A 186 6.88 9.33 -8.83
N ALA A 187 6.23 8.95 -9.93
CA ALA A 187 6.89 8.67 -11.20
C ALA A 187 7.60 9.91 -11.76
N ILE A 188 6.96 11.09 -11.72
CA ILE A 188 7.58 12.35 -12.14
C ILE A 188 8.79 12.68 -11.27
N LEU A 189 8.66 12.58 -9.94
CA LEU A 189 9.77 12.81 -9.01
C LEU A 189 10.92 11.83 -9.26
N ALA A 190 10.63 10.56 -9.51
CA ALA A 190 11.63 9.55 -9.83
C ALA A 190 12.31 9.82 -11.18
N ILE A 191 11.58 10.28 -12.20
CA ILE A 191 12.15 10.68 -13.51
C ILE A 191 13.10 11.87 -13.33
N ILE A 192 12.70 12.88 -12.57
CA ILE A 192 13.54 14.05 -12.29
C ILE A 192 14.77 13.61 -11.49
N PHE A 193 14.59 12.82 -10.44
CA PHE A 193 15.69 12.31 -9.63
C PHE A 193 16.69 11.54 -10.49
N LEU A 194 16.24 10.57 -11.29
CA LEU A 194 17.12 9.69 -12.05
C LEU A 194 17.82 10.42 -13.22
N ASN A 195 17.11 11.30 -13.92
CA ASN A 195 17.61 11.91 -15.16
C ASN A 195 18.22 13.31 -14.98
N LYS A 196 17.74 14.09 -14.01
CA LYS A 196 18.14 15.49 -13.84
C LYS A 196 19.10 15.72 -12.68
N THR A 197 19.16 14.83 -11.69
CA THR A 197 20.05 15.02 -10.53
C THR A 197 21.42 14.32 -10.71
N VAL A 198 22.42 14.83 -9.97
CA VAL A 198 23.76 14.21 -9.89
C VAL A 198 23.67 12.82 -9.23
N TRP A 199 22.85 12.71 -8.18
CA TRP A 199 22.61 11.48 -7.44
C TRP A 199 22.06 10.38 -8.36
N GLY A 200 21.09 10.69 -9.23
CA GLY A 200 20.58 9.73 -10.22
C GLY A 200 21.66 9.14 -11.12
N ARG A 201 22.58 9.99 -11.62
CA ARG A 201 23.72 9.55 -12.43
C ARG A 201 24.69 8.67 -11.65
N TYR A 202 24.96 9.00 -10.39
CA TYR A 202 25.79 8.17 -9.52
C TYR A 202 25.14 6.82 -9.22
N LEU A 203 23.81 6.75 -9.12
CA LEU A 203 23.09 5.49 -8.91
C LEU A 203 23.26 4.57 -10.11
N LEU A 204 23.09 5.12 -11.32
CA LEU A 204 23.25 4.39 -12.56
C LEU A 204 24.71 3.95 -12.78
N ALA A 205 25.68 4.80 -12.45
CA ALA A 205 27.10 4.46 -12.52
C ALA A 205 27.47 3.33 -11.55
N LEU A 206 27.01 3.41 -10.31
CA LEU A 206 27.18 2.35 -9.29
C LEU A 206 26.63 1.02 -9.79
N GLY A 207 25.43 1.03 -10.37
CA GLY A 207 24.79 -0.18 -10.88
C GLY A 207 25.50 -0.81 -12.08
N ARG A 208 26.24 -0.04 -12.89
CA ARG A 208 27.02 -0.59 -14.02
C ARG A 208 28.32 -1.25 -13.57
N ASN A 209 29.07 -0.53 -12.73
CA ASN A 209 30.33 -1.01 -12.20
C ASN A 209 30.69 -0.25 -10.92
N GLU A 210 30.55 -0.90 -9.77
CA GLU A 210 30.85 -0.31 -8.47
C GLU A 210 32.32 0.09 -8.33
N GLU A 211 33.26 -0.72 -8.82
CA GLU A 211 34.68 -0.43 -8.70
C GLU A 211 35.06 0.80 -9.52
N ALA A 212 34.57 0.90 -10.76
CA ALA A 212 34.79 2.06 -11.61
C ALA A 212 34.17 3.34 -11.02
N ALA A 213 32.96 3.24 -10.45
CA ALA A 213 32.33 4.36 -9.76
C ALA A 213 33.16 4.83 -8.56
N ARG A 214 33.72 3.90 -7.78
CA ARG A 214 34.60 4.19 -6.64
C ARG A 214 35.90 4.87 -7.08
N TYR A 215 36.55 4.38 -8.14
CA TYR A 215 37.76 5.03 -8.69
C TYR A 215 37.47 6.41 -9.30
N SER A 216 36.23 6.67 -9.70
CA SER A 216 35.77 7.99 -10.17
C SER A 216 35.40 8.95 -9.02
N GLY A 217 35.71 8.60 -7.77
CA GLY A 217 35.47 9.44 -6.59
C GLY A 217 34.05 9.41 -6.04
N ILE A 218 33.17 8.53 -6.54
CA ILE A 218 31.80 8.39 -6.04
C ILE A 218 31.83 7.57 -4.74
N ASN A 219 31.21 8.10 -3.69
CA ASN A 219 31.05 7.34 -2.44
C ASN A 219 29.95 6.27 -2.61
N THR A 220 30.37 5.07 -3.02
CA THR A 220 29.46 3.95 -3.30
C THR A 220 28.66 3.55 -2.07
N GLN A 221 29.26 3.58 -0.88
CA GLN A 221 28.58 3.26 0.38
C GLN A 221 27.40 4.20 0.67
N ARG A 222 27.60 5.51 0.55
CA ARG A 222 26.50 6.48 0.73
C ARG A 222 25.42 6.28 -0.31
N MET A 223 25.80 5.98 -1.55
CA MET A 223 24.86 5.80 -2.64
C MET A 223 23.98 4.56 -2.46
N THR A 224 24.59 3.43 -2.04
CA THR A 224 23.86 2.22 -1.69
C THR A 224 22.89 2.47 -0.52
N LEU A 225 23.33 3.20 0.52
CA LEU A 225 22.46 3.54 1.65
C LEU A 225 21.24 4.37 1.22
N VAL A 226 21.45 5.41 0.40
CA VAL A 226 20.35 6.24 -0.13
C VAL A 226 19.38 5.40 -0.97
N ALA A 227 19.88 4.45 -1.77
CA ALA A 227 19.03 3.56 -2.57
C ALA A 227 18.09 2.72 -1.69
N TYR A 228 18.58 2.16 -0.59
CA TYR A 228 17.76 1.38 0.36
C TYR A 228 16.75 2.24 1.11
N VAL A 229 17.12 3.48 1.49
CA VAL A 229 16.20 4.42 2.13
C VAL A 229 15.06 4.80 1.18
N ILE A 230 15.38 5.16 -0.07
CA ILE A 230 14.36 5.50 -1.08
C ILE A 230 13.44 4.30 -1.31
N SER A 231 13.99 3.10 -1.47
CA SER A 231 13.21 1.87 -1.66
C SER A 231 12.25 1.61 -0.49
N ALA A 232 12.73 1.69 0.75
CA ALA A 232 11.91 1.47 1.93
C ALA A 232 10.78 2.50 2.08
N VAL A 233 11.06 3.78 1.82
CA VAL A 233 10.06 4.85 1.86
C VAL A 233 9.00 4.66 0.78
N LEU A 234 9.40 4.33 -0.46
CA LEU A 234 8.45 4.06 -1.55
C LEU A 234 7.58 2.83 -1.27
N ALA A 235 8.18 1.78 -0.70
CA ALA A 235 7.44 0.58 -0.27
C ALA A 235 6.43 0.91 0.84
N ALA A 236 6.78 1.78 1.79
CA ALA A 236 5.85 2.22 2.84
C ALA A 236 4.68 3.04 2.26
N VAL A 237 4.94 3.95 1.31
CA VAL A 237 3.87 4.69 0.63
C VAL A 237 2.94 3.75 -0.14
N GLY A 238 3.49 2.81 -0.91
CA GLY A 238 2.70 1.80 -1.61
C GLY A 238 1.90 0.90 -0.66
N GLY A 239 2.50 0.45 0.43
CA GLY A 239 1.85 -0.36 1.46
C GLY A 239 0.74 0.38 2.20
N MET A 240 0.91 1.68 2.48
CA MET A 240 -0.15 2.52 3.04
C MET A 240 -1.33 2.65 2.08
N LEU A 241 -1.10 2.93 0.80
CA LEU A 241 -2.18 3.00 -0.19
C LEU A 241 -2.91 1.65 -0.32
N PHE A 242 -2.17 0.55 -0.34
CA PHE A 242 -2.75 -0.79 -0.41
C PHE A 242 -3.58 -1.14 0.84
N ALA A 243 -3.13 -0.74 2.03
CA ALA A 243 -3.87 -0.89 3.27
C ALA A 243 -5.17 -0.07 3.29
N LEU A 244 -5.12 1.15 2.78
CA LEU A 244 -6.29 2.04 2.69
C LEU A 244 -7.33 1.53 1.70
N ASP A 245 -6.89 0.95 0.58
CA ASP A 245 -7.78 0.31 -0.41
C ASP A 245 -8.45 -0.95 0.18
N SER A 246 -7.67 -1.81 0.84
CA SER A 246 -8.15 -3.10 1.39
C SER A 246 -9.00 -2.96 2.66
N ASN A 247 -8.94 -1.79 3.33
CA ASN A 247 -9.56 -1.47 4.63
C ASN A 247 -9.24 -2.43 5.80
N SER A 248 -8.42 -3.44 5.55
CA SER A 248 -8.03 -4.49 6.48
C SER A 248 -6.67 -5.08 6.08
N ILE A 249 -5.92 -5.51 7.08
CA ILE A 249 -4.57 -6.04 6.96
C ILE A 249 -4.50 -7.31 7.80
N ALA A 250 -4.24 -8.43 7.13
CA ALA A 250 -3.92 -9.70 7.77
C ALA A 250 -2.39 -9.89 7.72
N PRO A 251 -1.66 -9.80 8.86
CA PRO A 251 -0.19 -9.83 8.87
C PRO A 251 0.43 -11.10 8.25
N SER A 252 -0.33 -12.20 8.21
CA SER A 252 0.10 -13.48 7.65
C SER A 252 0.09 -13.51 6.12
N SER A 253 -0.78 -12.72 5.46
CA SER A 253 -0.99 -12.77 4.01
C SER A 253 -0.78 -11.46 3.26
N PHE A 254 -0.83 -10.33 3.97
CA PHE A 254 -0.78 -9.01 3.35
C PHE A 254 0.55 -8.75 2.63
N GLY A 255 0.47 -8.37 1.34
CA GLY A 255 1.65 -8.10 0.51
C GLY A 255 2.46 -9.34 0.12
N ASN A 256 1.92 -10.56 0.25
CA ASN A 256 2.61 -11.77 -0.16
C ASN A 256 3.03 -11.73 -1.64
N PHE A 257 4.30 -12.03 -1.92
CA PHE A 257 4.89 -12.07 -3.26
C PHE A 257 4.99 -10.73 -3.99
N TYR A 258 4.55 -9.62 -3.38
CA TYR A 258 4.69 -8.29 -3.98
C TYR A 258 6.15 -7.93 -4.21
N GLU A 259 7.07 -8.48 -3.41
CA GLU A 259 8.51 -8.31 -3.59
C GLU A 259 8.98 -8.92 -4.92
N LEU A 260 8.48 -10.11 -5.25
CA LEU A 260 8.79 -10.81 -6.51
C LEU A 260 8.07 -10.16 -7.69
N TYR A 261 6.81 -9.78 -7.53
CA TYR A 261 6.05 -9.09 -8.58
C TYR A 261 6.62 -7.70 -8.90
N ALA A 262 7.13 -6.97 -7.90
CA ALA A 262 7.79 -5.70 -8.12
C ALA A 262 9.08 -5.87 -8.95
N ILE A 263 9.89 -6.88 -8.65
CA ILE A 263 11.08 -7.22 -9.45
C ILE A 263 10.66 -7.59 -10.87
N ALA A 264 9.67 -8.48 -11.03
CA ALA A 264 9.18 -8.92 -12.33
C ALA A 264 8.64 -7.76 -13.18
N ALA A 265 7.84 -6.87 -12.58
CA ALA A 265 7.32 -5.69 -13.23
C ALA A 265 8.43 -4.73 -13.68
N ALA A 266 9.45 -4.52 -12.84
CA ALA A 266 10.58 -3.67 -13.18
C ALA A 266 11.40 -4.26 -14.35
N VAL A 267 11.65 -5.58 -14.34
CA VAL A 267 12.38 -6.27 -15.41
C VAL A 267 11.58 -6.26 -16.71
N LEU A 268 10.28 -6.56 -16.66
CA LEU A 268 9.37 -6.44 -17.81
C LEU A 268 9.33 -5.00 -18.35
N GLY A 269 9.43 -4.01 -17.45
CA GLY A 269 9.59 -2.60 -17.77
C GLY A 269 10.96 -2.21 -18.33
N GLY A 270 11.86 -3.16 -18.53
CA GLY A 270 13.16 -2.96 -19.17
C GLY A 270 14.32 -2.62 -18.21
N CYS A 271 14.13 -2.72 -16.89
CA CYS A 271 15.23 -2.60 -15.94
C CYS A 271 16.16 -3.82 -15.99
N SER A 272 17.47 -3.58 -15.91
CA SER A 272 18.49 -4.64 -15.90
C SER A 272 18.68 -5.23 -14.50
N LEU A 273 18.61 -6.55 -14.38
CA LEU A 273 18.99 -7.29 -13.16
C LEU A 273 20.48 -7.16 -12.83
N ARG A 274 21.32 -6.85 -13.83
CA ARG A 274 22.76 -6.62 -13.64
C ARG A 274 23.05 -5.21 -13.12
N GLY A 275 22.04 -4.33 -13.09
CA GLY A 275 22.13 -2.96 -12.60
C GLY A 275 22.52 -1.93 -13.65
N GLY A 276 22.33 -0.66 -13.30
CA GLY A 276 22.86 0.48 -14.06
C GLY A 276 22.11 0.86 -15.34
N GLU A 277 21.00 0.19 -15.64
CA GLU A 277 20.14 0.44 -16.80
C GLU A 277 18.66 0.25 -16.45
N GLY A 278 17.82 1.16 -16.92
CA GLY A 278 16.37 1.13 -16.73
C GLY A 278 15.75 2.51 -16.82
N GLY A 279 14.44 2.57 -17.06
CA GLY A 279 13.69 3.81 -17.17
C GLY A 279 12.36 3.73 -16.43
N ILE A 280 11.99 4.81 -15.74
CA ILE A 280 10.77 4.85 -14.91
C ILE A 280 9.50 4.64 -15.74
N VAL A 281 9.44 5.19 -16.95
CA VAL A 281 8.28 5.02 -17.85
C VAL A 281 8.07 3.54 -18.17
N GLY A 282 9.15 2.81 -18.45
CA GLY A 282 9.09 1.37 -18.68
C GLY A 282 8.61 0.61 -17.44
N VAL A 283 9.10 0.95 -16.25
CA VAL A 283 8.62 0.36 -14.98
C VAL A 283 7.13 0.59 -14.77
N VAL A 284 6.61 1.79 -15.01
CA VAL A 284 5.18 2.09 -14.88
C VAL A 284 4.35 1.21 -15.83
N ILE A 285 4.78 1.09 -17.09
CA ILE A 285 4.13 0.20 -18.06
C ILE A 285 4.20 -1.26 -17.61
N GLY A 286 5.37 -1.72 -17.16
CA GLY A 286 5.56 -3.08 -16.65
C GLY A 286 4.67 -3.41 -15.44
N THR A 287 4.55 -2.48 -14.48
CA THR A 287 3.64 -2.62 -13.34
C THR A 287 2.17 -2.64 -13.76
N ALA A 288 1.78 -1.81 -14.73
CA ALA A 288 0.41 -1.80 -15.26
C ALA A 288 0.09 -3.12 -15.95
N VAL A 289 1.00 -3.65 -16.78
CA VAL A 289 0.85 -4.95 -17.44
C VAL A 289 0.70 -6.07 -16.39
N MET A 290 1.56 -6.09 -15.37
CA MET A 290 1.48 -7.07 -14.29
C MET A 290 0.14 -7.03 -13.55
N GLN A 291 -0.37 -5.83 -13.21
CA GLN A 291 -1.65 -5.71 -12.54
C GLN A 291 -2.83 -6.11 -13.44
N THR A 292 -2.80 -5.72 -14.72
CA THR A 292 -3.85 -6.12 -15.67
C THR A 292 -3.88 -7.62 -15.89
N LEU A 293 -2.71 -8.29 -15.91
CA LEU A 293 -2.61 -9.73 -16.00
C LEU A 293 -3.25 -10.42 -14.79
N TYR A 294 -2.92 -9.96 -13.58
CA TYR A 294 -3.54 -10.45 -12.35
C TYR A 294 -5.06 -10.29 -12.39
N ASN A 295 -5.55 -9.09 -12.70
CA ASN A 295 -6.98 -8.82 -12.80
C ASN A 295 -7.67 -9.70 -13.86
N LEU A 296 -7.01 -9.99 -14.99
CA LEU A 296 -7.55 -10.85 -16.04
C LEU A 296 -7.68 -12.30 -15.58
N ILE A 297 -6.69 -12.84 -14.86
CA ILE A 297 -6.73 -14.21 -14.32
C ILE A 297 -7.92 -14.34 -13.37
N VAL A 298 -8.08 -13.37 -12.46
CA VAL A 298 -9.19 -13.32 -11.50
C VAL A 298 -10.54 -13.21 -12.21
N LEU A 299 -10.65 -12.32 -13.22
CA LEU A 299 -11.90 -12.10 -13.95
C LEU A 299 -12.31 -13.29 -14.83
N MET A 300 -11.33 -14.00 -15.40
CA MET A 300 -11.54 -15.23 -16.16
C MET A 300 -11.88 -16.44 -15.29
N LYS A 301 -11.97 -16.27 -13.95
CA LYS A 301 -12.28 -17.33 -12.98
C LYS A 301 -11.38 -18.56 -13.11
N ILE A 302 -10.12 -18.35 -13.53
CA ILE A 302 -9.10 -19.39 -13.51
C ILE A 302 -8.82 -19.71 -12.04
N SER A 303 -8.65 -20.99 -11.71
CA SER A 303 -8.34 -21.39 -10.33
C SER A 303 -7.07 -20.69 -9.82
N ASP A 304 -7.14 -20.10 -8.63
CA ASP A 304 -6.02 -19.46 -7.91
C ASP A 304 -4.78 -20.37 -7.80
N LYS A 305 -4.98 -21.69 -7.84
CA LYS A 305 -3.90 -22.69 -7.84
C LYS A 305 -2.96 -22.56 -9.03
N LEU A 306 -3.45 -22.06 -10.17
CA LEU A 306 -2.68 -21.86 -11.41
C LEU A 306 -2.17 -20.43 -11.56
N GLU A 307 -2.58 -19.50 -10.70
CA GLU A 307 -2.25 -18.07 -10.81
C GLU A 307 -0.72 -17.87 -10.87
N PHE A 308 0.02 -18.43 -9.91
CA PHE A 308 1.48 -18.34 -9.88
C PHE A 308 2.16 -18.98 -11.10
N ALA A 309 1.59 -20.08 -11.62
CA ALA A 309 2.13 -20.75 -12.80
C ALA A 309 1.97 -19.89 -14.07
N ILE A 310 0.80 -19.27 -14.24
CA ILE A 310 0.50 -18.40 -15.38
C ILE A 310 1.36 -17.13 -15.30
N ILE A 311 1.38 -16.46 -14.15
CA ILE A 311 2.19 -15.25 -13.97
C ILE A 311 3.67 -15.55 -14.22
N GLY A 312 4.19 -16.64 -13.65
CA GLY A 312 5.58 -17.07 -13.86
C GLY A 312 5.89 -17.36 -15.33
N ALA A 313 4.99 -18.04 -16.05
CA ALA A 313 5.16 -18.33 -17.48
C ALA A 313 5.16 -17.05 -18.32
N VAL A 314 4.25 -16.11 -18.05
CA VAL A 314 4.16 -14.83 -18.78
C VAL A 314 5.40 -13.98 -18.55
N ILE A 315 5.89 -13.89 -17.31
CA ILE A 315 7.13 -13.17 -17.01
C ILE A 315 8.30 -13.81 -17.76
N LEU A 316 8.45 -15.14 -17.69
CA LEU A 316 9.54 -15.83 -18.36
C LEU A 316 9.52 -15.58 -19.88
N LEU A 317 8.34 -15.70 -20.51
CA LEU A 317 8.16 -15.41 -21.93
C LEU A 317 8.47 -13.94 -22.25
N GLY A 318 7.99 -13.01 -21.42
CA GLY A 318 8.26 -11.58 -21.58
C GLY A 318 9.75 -11.25 -21.51
N VAL A 319 10.47 -11.83 -20.54
CA VAL A 319 11.92 -11.64 -20.38
C VAL A 319 12.70 -12.31 -21.50
N ILE A 320 12.32 -13.51 -21.94
CA ILE A 320 12.94 -14.18 -23.09
C ILE A 320 12.78 -13.32 -24.35
N ALA A 321 11.57 -12.80 -24.60
CA ALA A 321 11.31 -11.93 -25.73
C ALA A 321 12.14 -10.63 -25.66
N ASP A 322 12.18 -9.97 -24.49
CA ASP A 322 12.97 -8.75 -24.29
C ASP A 322 14.48 -8.99 -24.50
N GLU A 323 15.02 -10.07 -23.95
CA GLU A 323 16.43 -10.44 -24.10
C GLU A 323 16.78 -10.79 -25.56
N LEU A 324 15.90 -11.50 -26.27
CA LEU A 324 16.08 -11.79 -27.70
C LEU A 324 16.05 -10.51 -28.54
N VAL A 325 15.10 -9.60 -28.28
CA VAL A 325 15.00 -8.31 -28.98
C VAL A 325 16.25 -7.46 -28.74
N LYS A 326 16.74 -7.39 -27.50
CA LYS A 326 17.97 -6.68 -27.14
C LYS A 326 19.20 -7.27 -27.85
N ARG A 327 19.33 -8.60 -27.86
CA ARG A 327 20.42 -9.29 -28.58
C ARG A 327 20.38 -9.02 -30.08
N TRP A 328 19.21 -9.09 -30.70
CA TRP A 328 19.04 -8.80 -32.12
C TRP A 328 19.34 -7.33 -32.44
N ALA A 329 18.88 -6.40 -31.60
CA ALA A 329 19.18 -4.97 -31.77
C ALA A 329 20.68 -4.68 -31.62
N ALA A 330 21.35 -5.31 -30.65
CA ALA A 330 22.80 -5.19 -30.45
C ALA A 330 23.59 -5.74 -31.65
N GLN A 331 23.20 -6.90 -32.17
CA GLN A 331 23.80 -7.49 -33.39
C GLN A 331 23.62 -6.58 -34.60
N ARG A 332 22.41 -6.03 -34.82
CA ARG A 332 22.17 -5.09 -35.93
C ARG A 332 23.03 -3.84 -35.85
N ARG A 333 23.20 -3.28 -34.64
CA ARG A 333 24.08 -2.12 -34.40
C ARG A 333 25.55 -2.46 -34.66
N ALA A 334 26.00 -3.65 -34.26
CA ALA A 334 27.38 -4.09 -34.51
C ALA A 334 27.65 -4.25 -36.02
N VAL A 335 26.71 -4.85 -36.76
CA VAL A 335 26.80 -5.00 -38.23
C VAL A 335 26.77 -3.64 -38.93
N ALA A 336 25.91 -2.72 -38.50
CA ALA A 336 25.86 -1.37 -39.06
C ALA A 336 27.18 -0.61 -38.87
N ARG A 337 27.76 -0.64 -37.65
CA ARG A 337 29.07 -0.03 -37.37
C ARG A 337 30.20 -0.66 -38.16
N ALA A 338 30.21 -1.99 -38.32
CA ALA A 338 31.20 -2.67 -39.13
C ALA A 338 31.10 -2.28 -40.61
N ARG A 339 29.87 -2.09 -41.12
CA ARG A 339 29.63 -1.61 -42.48
C ARG A 339 30.13 -0.16 -42.65
N GLU A 340 29.81 0.74 -41.72
CA GLU A 340 30.30 2.13 -41.73
C GLU A 340 31.83 2.18 -41.72
N ALA A 341 32.48 1.45 -40.80
CA ALA A 341 33.94 1.39 -40.75
C ALA A 341 34.58 0.85 -42.04
N SER A 342 33.95 -0.14 -42.69
CA SER A 342 34.45 -0.64 -43.98
C SER A 342 34.26 0.34 -45.14
N LEU A 343 33.28 1.24 -45.08
CA LEU A 343 33.08 2.30 -46.06
C LEU A 343 34.10 3.44 -45.88
N GLU A 344 34.35 3.87 -44.64
CA GLU A 344 35.38 4.87 -44.31
C GLU A 344 36.80 4.41 -44.69
N ALA A 345 37.12 3.14 -44.49
CA ALA A 345 38.40 2.57 -44.91
C ALA A 345 38.60 2.56 -46.44
N LYS A 346 37.52 2.69 -47.23
CA LYS A 346 37.53 2.61 -48.69
C LYS A 346 37.50 3.98 -49.38
N THR A 347 37.28 5.05 -48.63
CA THR A 347 37.39 6.43 -49.13
C THR A 347 38.85 6.89 -49.15
N PRO A 348 39.43 7.23 -50.31
CA PRO A 348 40.80 7.75 -50.37
C PRO A 348 40.89 9.12 -49.67
N PRO A 349 42.04 9.48 -49.06
CA PRO A 349 42.20 10.77 -48.40
C PRO A 349 41.98 11.89 -49.42
N SER A 350 41.08 12.83 -49.11
CA SER A 350 40.98 14.08 -49.84
C SER A 350 42.30 14.83 -49.67
N THR A 351 43.11 14.88 -50.73
CA THR A 351 44.32 15.72 -50.77
C THR A 351 43.94 17.18 -50.53
N PRO A 352 44.75 17.94 -49.77
CA PRO A 352 44.47 19.32 -49.39
C PRO A 352 44.36 20.30 -50.57
#